data_AF-A0A6L7S062-F1
#
_entry.id   AF-A0A6L7S062-F1
#
_cell.length_a   1.000
_cell.length_b   1.000
_cell.length_c   1.000
_cell.angle_alpha   90.00
_cell.angle_beta   90.00
_cell.angle_gamma   90.00
#
_symmetry.space_group_name_H-M   'P 1'
#
loop_
_entity.id
_entity.type
_entity.pdbx_description
1 polymer ?
#
loop_
_entity_poly.entity_id
_entity_poly.type
_entity_poly.pdbx_seq_one_letter_code
_entity_poly.pdbx_strand_id
1 'polypeptide(L)'
;MSAIAVQTNTAHAATSFQLTVRNSTAQQPITPPVVVVHDANTVLLPSAAERLPGLEAFAESGAQPDLIESFLERTGVKSVKRFGGIIEPGGSATILNVNAEPGDHVSVVGMLACTNDAIAVGSIAVTESGAPAFGSGIVLDAGTEENDETRATVPCLDGECVSDGDTHDGEGTL
;
A
#
# COMPACT_ATOMS: atom_id res chain seq x y z
N MET A 1 -9.48 4.93 12.56
CA MET A 1 -8.31 5.81 12.34
C MET A 1 -7.76 5.49 10.95
N SER A 2 -7.27 6.48 10.21
CA SER A 2 -6.77 6.25 8.85
C SER A 2 -5.27 5.93 8.86
N ALA A 3 -4.86 4.82 8.24
CA ALA A 3 -3.47 4.37 8.23
C ALA A 3 -2.63 5.08 7.15
N ILE A 4 -3.24 5.37 5.99
CA ILE A 4 -2.59 6.02 4.85
C ILE A 4 -3.28 7.35 4.56
N ALA A 5 -2.48 8.39 4.41
CA ALA A 5 -2.91 9.64 3.80
C ALA A 5 -2.22 9.80 2.43
N VAL A 6 -2.99 10.22 1.43
CA VAL A 6 -2.51 10.38 0.05
C VAL A 6 -2.67 11.84 -0.39
N GLN A 7 -1.59 12.44 -0.90
CA GLN A 7 -1.54 13.83 -1.36
C GLN A 7 -0.73 13.96 -2.65
N THR A 8 -1.00 15.00 -3.46
CA THR A 8 -0.20 15.29 -4.66
C THR A 8 0.15 16.76 -4.78
N ASN A 9 1.28 17.08 -5.44
CA ASN A 9 1.68 18.45 -5.76
C ASN A 9 1.63 18.72 -7.27
N THR A 10 1.03 19.85 -7.66
CA THR A 10 0.61 20.15 -9.04
C THR A 10 1.70 20.77 -9.92
N ALA A 11 1.74 20.38 -11.21
CA ALA A 11 2.18 21.24 -12.30
C ALA A 11 1.28 21.02 -13.55
N HIS A 12 0.44 22.03 -13.82
CA HIS A 12 -0.37 22.35 -15.01
C HIS A 12 -1.04 21.21 -15.84
N ALA A 13 -2.39 21.18 -15.84
CA ALA A 13 -3.27 20.34 -16.68
C ALA A 13 -3.03 18.80 -16.59
N ALA A 14 -2.54 18.31 -15.46
CA ALA A 14 -1.75 17.09 -15.34
C ALA A 14 -2.33 15.80 -15.98
N THR A 15 -1.61 15.27 -16.98
CA THR A 15 -1.56 13.85 -17.35
C THR A 15 -0.51 13.08 -16.53
N SER A 16 0.17 13.76 -15.58
CA SER A 16 1.24 13.23 -14.72
C SER A 16 1.39 14.09 -13.45
N PHE A 17 1.41 13.49 -12.25
CA PHE A 17 1.57 14.20 -10.98
C PHE A 17 2.50 13.48 -10.00
N GLN A 18 2.86 14.15 -8.90
CA GLN A 18 3.62 13.55 -7.80
C GLN A 18 2.66 13.01 -6.74
N LEU A 19 2.81 11.76 -6.34
CA LEU A 19 1.99 11.11 -5.32
C LEU A 19 2.80 10.93 -4.05
N THR A 20 2.40 11.58 -2.97
CA THR A 20 2.95 11.41 -1.63
C THR A 20 2.01 10.55 -0.80
N VAL A 21 2.55 9.46 -0.27
CA VAL A 21 1.88 8.54 0.65
C VAL A 21 2.51 8.74 2.02
N ARG A 22 1.68 9.06 3.01
CA ARG A 22 2.12 9.25 4.39
C ARG A 22 1.57 8.13 5.27
N ASN A 23 2.47 7.46 5.99
CA ASN A 23 2.11 6.55 7.05
C ASN A 23 1.67 7.37 8.28
N SER A 24 0.40 7.27 8.64
CA SER A 24 -0.18 7.98 9.79
C SER A 24 -0.35 7.08 11.03
N THR A 25 0.17 5.85 10.98
CA THR A 25 0.23 4.97 12.15
C THR A 25 1.31 5.46 13.13
N ALA A 26 1.18 5.05 14.39
CA ALA A 26 2.13 5.43 15.44
C ALA A 26 3.33 4.48 15.54
N GLN A 27 3.15 3.20 15.19
CA GLN A 27 4.14 2.13 15.46
C GLN A 27 4.20 1.06 14.36
N GLN A 28 3.51 1.25 13.23
CA GLN A 28 3.32 0.19 12.26
C GLN A 28 3.85 0.60 10.89
N PRO A 29 5.00 0.06 10.45
CA PRO A 29 5.52 0.34 9.12
C PRO A 29 4.55 -0.15 8.04
N ILE A 30 4.57 0.50 6.88
CA ILE A 30 3.81 0.05 5.70
C ILE A 30 4.81 -0.57 4.74
N THR A 31 4.62 -1.82 4.34
CA THR A 31 5.43 -2.46 3.30
C THR A 31 5.38 -1.64 2.02
N PRO A 32 6.33 -1.78 1.08
CA PRO A 32 6.29 -0.99 -0.15
C PRO A 32 4.89 -1.07 -0.78
N PRO A 33 4.15 0.05 -0.92
CA PRO A 33 2.80 -0.04 -1.44
C PRO A 33 2.76 -0.28 -2.95
N VAL A 34 1.62 -0.75 -3.43
CA VAL A 34 1.27 -0.82 -4.84
C VAL A 34 0.31 0.33 -5.15
N VAL A 35 0.63 1.10 -6.19
CA VAL A 35 -0.21 2.19 -6.70
C VAL A 35 -0.90 1.73 -7.96
N VAL A 36 -2.22 1.91 -8.01
CA VAL A 36 -3.05 1.51 -9.14
C VAL A 36 -3.83 2.72 -9.64
N VAL A 37 -3.71 3.02 -10.93
CA VAL A 37 -4.56 4.00 -11.62
C VAL A 37 -5.66 3.24 -12.36
N HIS A 38 -6.91 3.59 -12.12
CA HIS A 38 -8.06 2.90 -12.66
C HIS A 38 -9.26 3.82 -12.87
N ASP A 39 -10.27 3.37 -13.63
CA ASP A 39 -11.52 4.10 -13.74
C ASP A 39 -12.37 4.03 -12.46
N ALA A 40 -13.37 4.90 -12.34
CA ALA A 40 -14.24 4.99 -11.16
C ALA A 40 -15.10 3.73 -10.90
N ASN A 41 -15.26 2.85 -11.89
CA ASN A 41 -16.09 1.65 -11.78
C ASN A 41 -15.28 0.40 -11.39
N THR A 42 -13.96 0.51 -11.38
CA THR A 42 -13.05 -0.59 -11.07
C THR A 42 -13.04 -0.86 -9.57
N VAL A 43 -13.50 -2.04 -9.19
CA VAL A 43 -13.29 -2.57 -7.83
C VAL A 43 -11.91 -3.20 -7.78
N LEU A 44 -10.97 -2.66 -6.99
CA LEU A 44 -9.62 -3.22 -6.88
C LEU A 44 -9.56 -4.42 -5.93
N LEU A 45 -10.09 -4.23 -4.71
CA LEU A 45 -10.09 -5.25 -3.67
C LEU A 45 -11.49 -5.87 -3.58
N PRO A 46 -11.68 -7.12 -4.02
CA PRO A 46 -12.93 -7.83 -3.81
C PRO A 46 -13.12 -8.14 -2.32
N SER A 47 -14.36 -8.42 -1.93
CA SER A 47 -14.73 -8.75 -0.53
C SER A 47 -14.13 -10.07 0.00
N ALA A 48 -13.40 -10.82 -0.82
CA ALA A 48 -12.77 -12.08 -0.47
C ALA A 48 -11.42 -12.16 -1.19
N ALA A 49 -10.34 -12.41 -0.44
CA ALA A 49 -8.97 -12.34 -0.97
C ALA A 49 -8.70 -13.36 -2.09
N GLU A 50 -9.30 -14.55 -2.00
CA GLU A 50 -9.25 -15.61 -3.03
C GLU A 50 -9.68 -15.14 -4.43
N ARG A 51 -10.45 -14.05 -4.52
CA ARG A 51 -10.93 -13.47 -5.79
C ARG A 51 -9.92 -12.51 -6.43
N LEU A 52 -8.75 -12.34 -5.81
CA LEU A 52 -7.63 -11.55 -6.32
C LEU A 52 -6.32 -12.31 -6.05
N PRO A 53 -5.79 -13.05 -7.04
CA PRO A 53 -4.54 -13.79 -6.86
C PRO A 53 -3.41 -12.88 -6.37
N GLY A 54 -2.56 -13.42 -5.49
CA GLY A 54 -1.46 -12.68 -4.87
C GLY A 54 -1.85 -11.70 -3.75
N LEU A 55 -3.14 -11.49 -3.47
CA LEU A 55 -3.58 -10.64 -2.35
C LEU A 55 -3.20 -11.23 -0.99
N GLU A 56 -3.30 -12.55 -0.83
CA GLU A 56 -2.87 -13.30 0.35
C GLU A 56 -1.35 -13.16 0.58
N ALA A 57 -0.54 -13.54 -0.41
CA ALA A 57 0.91 -13.38 -0.33
C ALA A 57 1.34 -11.93 -0.05
N PHE A 58 0.60 -10.95 -0.56
CA PHE A 58 0.81 -9.54 -0.26
C PHE A 58 0.41 -9.17 1.17
N ALA A 59 -0.72 -9.69 1.68
CA ALA A 59 -1.21 -9.45 3.03
C ALA A 59 -0.31 -10.07 4.11
N GLU A 60 0.32 -11.21 3.82
CA GLU A 60 1.14 -11.94 4.79
C GLU A 60 2.62 -11.51 4.78
N SER A 61 3.15 -11.17 3.61
CA SER A 61 4.60 -10.95 3.43
C SER A 61 4.96 -9.69 2.65
N GLY A 62 3.98 -8.95 2.14
CA GLY A 62 4.20 -7.85 1.22
C GLY A 62 4.67 -8.28 -0.17
N ALA A 63 4.57 -9.56 -0.53
CA ALA A 63 4.93 -10.06 -1.86
C ALA A 63 3.99 -9.51 -2.94
N GLN A 64 4.55 -8.77 -3.90
CA GLN A 64 3.78 -8.03 -4.90
C GLN A 64 3.65 -8.64 -6.31
N PRO A 65 4.51 -9.55 -6.82
CA PRO A 65 4.48 -9.97 -8.22
C PRO A 65 3.09 -10.38 -8.72
N ASP A 66 2.48 -11.36 -8.06
CA ASP A 66 1.19 -11.94 -8.46
C ASP A 66 0.03 -10.96 -8.26
N LEU A 67 0.09 -10.13 -7.21
CA LEU A 67 -0.90 -9.08 -6.97
C LEU A 67 -0.91 -8.04 -8.10
N ILE A 68 0.28 -7.67 -8.58
CA ILE A 68 0.43 -6.67 -9.64
C ILE A 68 -0.06 -7.22 -10.98
N GLU A 69 0.28 -8.47 -11.29
CA GLU A 69 -0.26 -9.13 -12.48
C GLU A 69 -1.79 -9.18 -12.41
N SER A 70 -2.34 -9.58 -11.27
CA SER A 70 -3.79 -9.60 -11.05
C SER A 70 -4.43 -8.23 -11.22
N PHE A 71 -3.81 -7.14 -10.76
CA PHE A 71 -4.32 -5.79 -11.02
C PHE A 71 -4.27 -5.41 -12.50
N LEU A 72 -3.18 -5.73 -13.20
CA LEU A 72 -3.04 -5.41 -14.63
C LEU A 72 -4.08 -6.12 -15.50
N GLU A 73 -4.55 -7.29 -15.08
CA GLU A 73 -5.60 -8.05 -15.77
C GLU A 73 -7.02 -7.53 -15.51
N ARG A 74 -7.22 -6.64 -14.52
CA ARG A 74 -8.56 -6.13 -14.19
C ARG A 74 -9.02 -5.11 -15.23
N THR A 75 -10.26 -5.29 -15.68
CA THR A 75 -10.94 -4.32 -16.52
C THR A 75 -11.01 -2.96 -15.80
N GLY A 76 -10.62 -1.91 -16.52
CA GLY A 76 -10.63 -0.53 -16.02
C GLY A 76 -9.35 -0.10 -15.31
N VAL A 77 -8.39 -1.01 -15.07
CA VAL A 77 -7.04 -0.64 -14.63
C VAL A 77 -6.24 -0.09 -15.82
N LYS A 78 -5.63 1.08 -15.62
CA LYS A 78 -4.82 1.79 -16.64
C LYS A 78 -3.32 1.62 -16.40
N SER A 79 -2.89 1.59 -15.14
CA SER A 79 -1.49 1.36 -14.79
C SER A 79 -1.32 0.88 -13.36
N VAL A 80 -0.22 0.16 -13.12
CA VAL A 80 0.20 -0.30 -11.80
C VAL A 80 1.67 0.10 -11.59
N LYS A 81 2.00 0.67 -10.44
CA LYS A 81 3.35 1.09 -10.06
C LYS A 81 3.70 0.58 -8.68
N ARG A 82 4.93 0.12 -8.50
CA ARG A 82 5.49 -0.22 -7.19
C ARG A 82 6.06 1.03 -6.53
N PHE A 83 5.77 1.23 -5.25
CA PHE A 83 6.60 2.09 -4.41
C PHE A 83 7.91 1.37 -4.09
N GLY A 84 8.99 2.14 -3.96
CA GLY A 84 10.23 1.64 -3.40
C GLY A 84 10.26 1.89 -1.89
N GLY A 85 10.66 0.87 -1.12
CA GLY A 85 10.95 0.98 0.31
C GLY A 85 9.73 0.94 1.23
N ILE A 86 10.00 0.59 2.49
CA ILE A 86 9.04 0.61 3.59
C ILE A 86 8.74 2.07 3.98
N ILE A 87 7.50 2.38 4.31
CA ILE A 87 7.12 3.70 4.85
C ILE A 87 7.00 3.57 6.37
N GLU A 88 8.04 4.03 7.07
CA GLU A 88 8.10 4.02 8.54
C GLU A 88 6.95 4.81 9.20
N PRO A 89 6.60 4.53 10.47
CA PRO A 89 5.59 5.28 11.21
C PRO A 89 5.83 6.79 11.20
N GLY A 90 4.80 7.57 10.85
CA GLY A 90 4.90 9.02 10.67
C GLY A 90 5.67 9.47 9.41
N GLY A 91 6.31 8.55 8.71
CA GLY A 91 7.10 8.75 7.50
C GLY A 91 6.24 9.00 6.25
N SER A 92 6.91 9.40 5.18
CA SER A 92 6.28 9.68 3.89
C SER A 92 7.16 9.17 2.76
N ALA A 93 6.55 8.74 1.68
CA ALA A 93 7.23 8.36 0.47
C ALA A 93 6.54 9.03 -0.72
N THR A 94 7.32 9.45 -1.73
CA THR A 94 6.79 10.16 -2.90
C THR A 94 7.16 9.42 -4.20
N ILE A 95 6.16 9.12 -5.03
CA ILE A 95 6.34 8.68 -6.42
C ILE A 95 6.19 9.89 -7.33
N LEU A 96 7.14 10.01 -8.25
CA LEU A 96 7.05 10.96 -9.35
C LEU A 96 6.36 10.31 -10.56
N ASN A 97 5.73 11.15 -11.37
CA ASN A 97 5.19 10.77 -12.68
C ASN A 97 4.07 9.71 -12.62
N VAL A 98 3.12 9.85 -11.70
CA VAL A 98 1.87 9.06 -11.74
C VAL A 98 0.98 9.66 -12.81
N ASN A 99 0.69 8.89 -13.87
CA ASN A 99 -0.11 9.35 -14.99
C ASN A 99 -1.57 8.94 -14.78
N ALA A 100 -2.47 9.92 -14.71
CA ALA A 100 -3.91 9.69 -14.65
C ALA A 100 -4.65 10.87 -15.29
N GLU A 101 -5.87 10.62 -15.74
CA GLU A 101 -6.73 11.58 -16.42
C GLU A 101 -7.88 12.02 -15.49
N PRO A 102 -8.52 13.18 -15.75
CA PRO A 102 -9.76 13.54 -15.06
C PRO A 102 -10.80 12.42 -15.12
N GLY A 103 -11.36 12.07 -13.97
CA GLY A 103 -12.30 10.95 -13.81
C GLY A 103 -11.65 9.63 -13.39
N ASP A 104 -10.30 9.54 -13.42
CA ASP A 104 -9.59 8.39 -12.88
C ASP A 104 -9.52 8.43 -11.37
N HIS A 105 -9.30 7.25 -10.81
CA HIS A 105 -8.96 7.02 -9.43
C HIS A 105 -7.53 6.53 -9.31
N VAL A 106 -6.83 7.04 -8.30
CA VAL A 106 -5.50 6.57 -7.94
C VAL A 106 -5.59 5.98 -6.55
N SER A 107 -5.39 4.68 -6.48
CA SER A 107 -5.48 3.91 -5.25
C SER A 107 -4.10 3.40 -4.84
N VAL A 108 -3.86 3.37 -3.54
CA VAL A 108 -2.62 2.92 -2.91
C VAL A 108 -2.99 1.78 -1.97
N VAL A 109 -2.34 0.63 -2.15
CA VAL A 109 -2.54 -0.58 -1.37
C VAL A 109 -1.22 -0.94 -0.70
N GLY A 110 -1.17 -0.97 0.62
CA GLY A 110 0.03 -1.31 1.40
C GLY A 110 -0.32 -2.29 2.50
N MET A 111 0.51 -3.30 2.74
CA MET A 111 0.36 -4.14 3.93
C MET A 111 0.92 -3.35 5.12
N LEU A 112 0.21 -3.35 6.23
CA LEU A 112 0.78 -2.95 7.51
C LEU A 112 1.75 -4.06 7.89
N ALA A 113 3.05 -3.78 7.84
CA ALA A 113 4.03 -4.69 8.43
C ALA A 113 3.62 -4.90 9.89
N CYS A 114 4.00 -6.03 10.48
CA CYS A 114 3.67 -6.29 11.88
C CYS A 114 2.21 -6.54 12.21
N THR A 115 1.40 -6.91 11.21
CA THR A 115 0.10 -7.56 11.39
C THR A 115 0.12 -8.90 10.67
N ASN A 116 -0.82 -9.79 10.96
CA ASN A 116 -0.92 -11.04 10.21
C ASN A 116 -1.47 -10.79 8.78
N ASP A 117 -2.44 -9.89 8.59
CA ASP A 117 -3.06 -9.71 7.27
C ASP A 117 -3.67 -8.32 6.99
N ALA A 118 -3.30 -7.29 7.75
CA ALA A 118 -3.93 -5.98 7.63
C ALA A 118 -3.41 -5.20 6.41
N ILE A 119 -4.33 -4.82 5.53
CA ILE A 119 -4.07 -4.02 4.33
C ILE A 119 -4.61 -2.61 4.51
N ALA A 120 -3.74 -1.62 4.39
CA ALA A 120 -4.11 -0.22 4.31
C ALA A 120 -4.38 0.20 2.85
N VAL A 121 -5.52 0.85 2.62
CA VAL A 121 -5.98 1.23 1.28
C VAL A 121 -6.44 2.67 1.26
N GLY A 122 -5.76 3.53 0.50
CA GLY A 122 -6.17 4.92 0.26
C GLY A 122 -6.53 5.14 -1.21
N SER A 123 -7.54 5.96 -1.52
CA SER A 123 -7.91 6.28 -2.90
C SER A 123 -8.26 7.76 -3.04
N ILE A 124 -7.89 8.33 -4.19
CA ILE A 124 -8.18 9.72 -4.56
C ILE A 124 -8.76 9.78 -5.97
N ALA A 125 -9.79 10.58 -6.17
CA ALA A 125 -10.31 10.88 -7.50
C ALA A 125 -9.54 12.05 -8.12
N VAL A 126 -9.20 11.93 -9.40
CA VAL A 126 -8.55 12.97 -10.19
C VAL A 126 -9.63 13.88 -10.75
N THR A 127 -9.68 15.13 -10.26
CA THR A 127 -10.70 16.09 -10.67
C THR A 127 -10.33 16.77 -11.99
N GLU A 128 -11.31 17.38 -12.67
CA GLU A 128 -11.10 18.15 -13.92
C GLU A 128 -10.08 19.28 -13.80
N SER A 129 -9.83 19.78 -12.59
CA SER A 129 -8.80 20.79 -12.32
C SER A 129 -7.37 20.23 -12.33
N GLY A 130 -7.21 18.90 -12.46
CA GLY A 130 -5.93 18.19 -12.33
C GLY A 130 -5.41 18.11 -10.89
N ALA A 131 -6.17 18.58 -9.91
CA ALA A 131 -5.88 18.43 -8.49
C ALA A 131 -6.67 17.23 -7.92
N PRO A 132 -6.01 16.14 -7.51
CA PRO A 132 -6.69 15.06 -6.84
C PRO A 132 -6.99 15.40 -5.39
N ALA A 133 -8.08 14.83 -4.88
CA ALA A 133 -8.56 15.04 -3.52
C ALA A 133 -7.61 14.43 -2.48
N PHE A 134 -7.64 14.91 -1.24
CA PHE A 134 -7.07 14.20 -0.11
C PHE A 134 -7.87 12.91 0.14
N GLY A 135 -7.17 11.78 0.19
CA GLY A 135 -7.75 10.49 0.54
C GLY A 135 -7.27 10.05 1.92
N SER A 136 -8.20 9.58 2.76
CA SER A 136 -7.90 8.83 3.98
C SER A 136 -8.18 7.37 3.73
N GLY A 137 -7.20 6.50 3.93
CA GLY A 137 -7.36 5.08 3.75
C GLY A 137 -8.04 4.35 4.90
N ILE A 138 -8.66 3.21 4.59
CA ILE A 138 -9.17 2.23 5.55
C ILE A 138 -8.16 1.11 5.73
N VAL A 139 -8.21 0.45 6.89
CA VAL A 139 -7.49 -0.81 7.12
C VAL A 139 -8.52 -1.93 6.94
N LEU A 140 -8.18 -2.90 6.11
CA LEU A 140 -8.95 -4.11 5.84
C LEU A 140 -8.17 -5.29 6.40
N ASP A 141 -8.85 -6.17 7.11
CA ASP A 141 -8.39 -7.54 7.40
C ASP A 141 -8.62 -8.34 6.10
N ALA A 142 -7.57 -8.97 5.56
CA ALA A 142 -7.68 -9.69 4.29
C ALA A 142 -8.45 -11.00 4.44
N GLY A 143 -8.62 -11.49 5.67
CA GLY A 143 -9.37 -12.70 6.01
C GLY A 143 -8.71 -13.97 5.47
N THR A 144 -7.39 -13.95 5.30
CA THR A 144 -6.62 -15.07 4.72
C THR A 144 -6.15 -16.06 5.78
N GLU A 145 -6.27 -15.72 7.07
CA GLU A 145 -5.81 -16.55 8.18
C GLU A 145 -6.82 -16.62 9.34
N GLU A 146 -6.60 -17.53 10.30
CA GLU A 146 -7.31 -17.56 11.59
C GLU A 146 -6.70 -16.50 12.53
N ASN A 147 -7.51 -15.61 13.10
CA ASN A 147 -7.06 -14.44 13.91
C ASN A 147 -6.51 -14.82 15.29
N ASP A 148 -5.44 -15.61 15.33
CA ASP A 148 -4.83 -16.09 16.57
C ASP A 148 -3.69 -15.18 17.09
N GLU A 149 -3.29 -14.13 16.35
CA GLU A 149 -2.35 -13.07 16.78
C GLU A 149 -1.12 -13.64 17.53
N THR A 150 -0.57 -14.75 17.03
CA THR A 150 0.55 -15.44 17.69
C THR A 150 1.88 -14.87 17.19
N ARG A 151 2.96 -15.07 17.96
CA ARG A 151 4.34 -14.76 17.54
C ARG A 151 4.77 -15.42 16.21
N ALA A 152 4.07 -16.46 15.79
CA ALA A 152 4.33 -17.14 14.52
C ALA A 152 3.64 -16.46 13.32
N THR A 153 2.51 -15.78 13.55
CA THR A 153 1.71 -15.09 12.52
C THR A 153 1.90 -13.57 12.53
N VAL A 154 2.45 -13.00 13.61
CA VAL A 154 2.82 -11.57 13.72
C VAL A 154 4.31 -11.46 14.09
N PRO A 155 5.21 -11.20 13.12
CA PRO A 155 6.66 -11.31 13.32
C PRO A 155 7.30 -10.35 14.35
N CYS A 156 6.57 -9.40 14.91
CA CYS A 156 7.14 -8.30 15.70
C CYS A 156 6.39 -7.96 16.99
N LEU A 157 5.72 -8.96 17.58
CA LEU A 157 5.05 -8.85 18.88
C LEU A 157 5.97 -8.37 20.04
N ASP A 158 7.30 -8.33 19.87
CA ASP A 158 8.28 -7.84 20.87
C ASP A 158 8.88 -6.45 20.54
N GLY A 159 8.37 -5.71 19.55
CA GLY A 159 8.74 -4.29 19.34
C GLY A 159 9.98 -4.04 18.48
N GLU A 160 10.52 -5.06 17.83
CA GLU A 160 11.61 -4.95 16.86
C GLU A 160 11.09 -5.30 15.46
N CYS A 161 10.59 -4.27 14.76
CA CYS A 161 10.46 -4.28 13.31
C CYS A 161 11.88 -4.20 12.74
N VAL A 162 12.63 -5.30 12.76
CA VAL A 162 13.97 -5.29 12.17
C VAL A 162 13.78 -5.17 10.67
N SER A 163 14.08 -3.99 10.12
CA SER A 163 14.33 -3.84 8.69
C SER A 163 15.46 -4.79 8.35
N ASP A 164 15.15 -5.86 7.63
CA ASP A 164 16.13 -6.88 7.26
C ASP A 164 17.18 -6.23 6.34
N GLY A 165 18.23 -5.73 6.97
CA GLY A 165 19.16 -4.79 6.38
C GLY A 165 20.30 -4.36 7.31
N ASP A 166 20.49 -5.03 8.45
CA ASP A 166 21.66 -4.82 9.28
C ASP A 166 22.48 -6.12 9.36
N THR A 167 23.44 -6.24 8.43
CA THR A 167 24.57 -7.13 8.60
C THR A 167 25.38 -6.62 9.77
N HIS A 168 25.07 -7.07 10.98
CA HIS A 168 26.02 -7.00 12.10
C HIS A 168 26.71 -8.35 12.24
N ASP A 169 27.83 -8.43 11.54
CA ASP A 169 28.99 -9.19 11.96
C ASP A 169 29.45 -8.68 13.34
N GLY A 170 29.21 -9.46 14.39
CA GLY A 170 29.66 -9.07 15.72
C GLY A 170 29.36 -10.10 16.78
N GLU A 171 30.32 -10.99 17.01
CA GLU A 171 30.39 -11.85 18.18
C GLU A 171 30.25 -11.06 19.49
N GLY A 172 29.55 -11.63 20.47
CA GLY A 172 29.45 -11.05 21.81
C GLY A 172 28.80 -12.01 22.80
N THR A 173 29.62 -12.84 23.42
CA THR A 173 29.29 -13.79 24.48
C THR A 173 28.68 -13.16 25.72
N LEU A 174 27.77 -13.89 26.37
CA LEU A 174 27.88 -14.22 27.80
C LEU A 174 27.69 -15.73 27.98
#